data_AF-A0A1G2YDE8-F1
#
_entry.id   AF-A0A1G2YDE8-F1
#
_cell.length_a   1.000
_cell.length_b   1.000
_cell.length_c   1.000
_cell.angle_alpha   90.00
_cell.angle_beta   90.00
_cell.angle_gamma   90.00
#
_symmetry.space_group_name_H-M   'P 1'
#
loop_
_entity.id
_entity.type
_entity.pdbx_description
1 polymer ?
#
loop_
_entity_poly.entity_id
_entity_poly.type
_entity_poly.pdbx_seq_one_letter_code
_entity_poly.pdbx_strand_id
1 'polypeptide(L)'
;MLLSGCQNTNEVSLFDGRNFGLWKITDFGGRGNVYIKDGAIFLEMGNDLTGITWTGPVERMSYEISLQAMRVAGSDFFCGLTFPVDSNCCSLILGGWGGSVCGISSLDNYDASENQTSQSIKFDNGLWYHVRLLVTPGRIEAWLDKEKIINVETAGRTIDTRIEVDLSRPLGIATWKTTGAIRYIKLRKLRSSD
;
A
#
# COMPACT_ATOMS: atom_id res chain seq x y z
N MET A 1 -3.34 -28.73 27.26
CA MET A 1 -2.22 -27.93 26.74
C MET A 1 -2.82 -26.85 25.85
N LEU A 2 -3.12 -25.68 26.40
CA LEU A 2 -3.68 -24.55 25.65
C LEU A 2 -2.50 -23.69 25.19
N LEU A 3 -2.24 -23.67 23.88
CA LEU A 3 -1.33 -22.73 23.26
C LEU A 3 -1.97 -21.34 23.38
N SER A 4 -1.57 -20.59 24.40
CA SER A 4 -1.85 -19.17 24.52
C SER A 4 -1.22 -18.47 23.32
N GLY A 5 -2.04 -17.98 22.40
CA GLY A 5 -1.58 -17.15 21.29
C GLY A 5 -0.85 -15.93 21.84
N CYS A 6 0.42 -15.76 21.47
CA CYS A 6 1.14 -14.51 21.70
C CYS A 6 0.35 -13.37 21.02
N GLN A 7 -0.29 -12.52 21.81
CA GLN A 7 -0.69 -11.21 21.30
C GLN A 7 0.59 -10.48 20.91
N ASN A 8 0.69 -10.12 19.64
CA ASN A 8 1.86 -9.44 19.10
C ASN A 8 1.84 -7.99 19.61
N THR A 9 2.54 -7.71 20.71
CA THR A 9 2.52 -6.42 21.43
C THR A 9 3.12 -5.25 20.64
N ASN A 10 3.52 -5.46 19.39
CA ASN A 10 4.18 -4.48 18.52
C ASN A 10 3.31 -4.06 17.31
N GLU A 11 2.07 -4.54 17.21
CA GLU A 11 1.12 -4.16 16.15
C GLU A 11 0.24 -2.98 16.60
N VAL A 12 0.08 -2.00 15.71
CA VAL A 12 -0.77 -0.82 15.90
C VAL A 12 -1.75 -0.72 14.74
N SER A 13 -3.03 -0.54 15.04
CA SER A 13 -4.04 -0.21 14.02
C SER A 13 -3.87 1.24 13.58
N LEU A 14 -3.70 1.47 12.29
CA LEU A 14 -3.65 2.82 11.71
C LEU A 14 -5.03 3.34 11.31
N PHE A 15 -6.06 2.47 11.33
CA PHE A 15 -7.44 2.84 11.05
C PHE A 15 -8.38 2.06 11.97
N ASP A 16 -9.37 2.74 12.57
CA ASP A 16 -10.32 2.15 13.53
C ASP A 16 -11.63 1.67 12.87
N GLY A 17 -11.79 1.87 11.56
CA GLY A 17 -13.00 1.55 10.81
C GLY A 17 -14.11 2.62 10.90
N ARG A 18 -13.89 3.72 11.61
CA ARG A 18 -14.95 4.71 11.94
C ARG A 18 -14.55 6.13 11.60
N ASN A 19 -13.31 6.50 11.89
CA ASN A 19 -12.78 7.85 11.70
C ASN A 19 -11.47 7.79 10.94
N PHE A 20 -11.17 8.84 10.17
CA PHE A 20 -9.89 8.93 9.46
C PHE A 20 -8.68 8.95 10.41
N GLY A 21 -8.85 9.37 11.67
CA GLY A 21 -7.74 9.45 12.62
C GLY A 21 -6.65 10.40 12.09
N LEU A 22 -5.43 9.87 11.89
CA LEU A 22 -4.31 10.61 11.31
C LEU A 22 -4.19 10.44 9.79
N TRP A 23 -5.15 9.78 9.13
CA TRP A 23 -5.26 9.84 7.68
C TRP A 23 -5.87 11.18 7.27
N LYS A 24 -5.23 11.87 6.32
CA LYS A 24 -5.81 13.01 5.64
C LYS A 24 -6.12 12.64 4.20
N ILE A 25 -7.20 13.21 3.66
CA ILE A 25 -7.48 13.14 2.23
C ILE A 25 -6.34 13.85 1.51
N THR A 26 -5.67 13.15 0.60
CA THR A 26 -4.56 13.72 -0.17
C THR A 26 -5.13 14.69 -1.20
N ASP A 27 -4.55 15.88 -1.31
CA ASP A 27 -5.06 16.95 -2.18
C ASP A 27 -4.61 16.76 -3.64
N PHE A 28 -4.96 15.61 -4.22
CA PHE A 28 -4.77 15.38 -5.65
C PHE A 28 -5.78 16.22 -6.46
N GLY A 29 -5.28 16.95 -7.45
CA GLY A 29 -6.12 17.71 -8.36
C GLY A 29 -7.13 16.80 -9.07
N GLY A 30 -8.42 17.14 -9.01
CA GLY A 30 -9.47 16.33 -9.63
C GLY A 30 -9.76 15.00 -8.94
N ARG A 31 -9.35 14.82 -7.68
CA ARG A 31 -9.71 13.63 -6.89
C ARG A 31 -11.21 13.43 -6.78
N GLY A 32 -11.61 12.16 -6.65
CA GLY A 32 -12.96 11.78 -6.25
C GLY A 32 -13.24 12.08 -4.78
N ASN A 33 -14.46 11.75 -4.33
CA ASN A 33 -14.80 11.82 -2.91
C ASN A 33 -14.07 10.72 -2.12
N VAL A 34 -13.79 11.03 -0.86
CA VAL A 34 -13.23 10.09 0.09
C VAL A 34 -14.13 10.06 1.31
N TYR A 35 -14.60 8.88 1.68
CA TYR A 35 -15.52 8.69 2.80
C TYR A 35 -15.33 7.33 3.47
N ILE A 36 -15.86 7.21 4.69
CA ILE A 36 -15.87 5.96 5.42
C ILE A 36 -17.26 5.34 5.31
N LYS A 37 -17.31 4.05 4.96
CA LYS A 37 -18.53 3.26 4.92
C LYS A 37 -18.20 1.82 5.30
N ASP A 38 -19.04 1.19 6.12
CA ASP A 38 -18.94 -0.23 6.49
C ASP A 38 -17.55 -0.67 6.97
N GLY A 39 -16.87 0.19 7.76
CA GLY A 39 -15.55 -0.13 8.29
C GLY A 39 -14.38 0.07 7.32
N ALA A 40 -14.62 0.65 6.14
CA ALA A 40 -13.62 0.87 5.09
C ALA A 40 -13.58 2.33 4.63
N ILE A 41 -12.40 2.78 4.21
CA ILE A 41 -12.21 4.05 3.50
C ILE A 41 -12.43 3.78 2.01
N PHE A 42 -13.39 4.47 1.41
CA PHE A 42 -13.65 4.47 -0.02
C PHE A 42 -12.94 5.66 -0.65
N LEU A 43 -12.25 5.39 -1.75
CA LEU A 43 -11.58 6.34 -2.61
C LEU A 43 -12.30 6.30 -3.96
N GLU A 44 -13.23 7.23 -4.20
CA GLU A 44 -13.96 7.27 -5.47
C GLU A 44 -13.05 7.60 -6.63
N MET A 45 -13.42 7.10 -7.81
CA MET A 45 -12.73 7.41 -9.06
C MET A 45 -12.61 8.93 -9.23
N GLY A 46 -11.38 9.43 -9.25
CA GLY A 46 -11.05 10.79 -9.65
C GLY A 46 -10.73 10.88 -11.14
N ASN A 47 -10.38 12.09 -11.58
CA ASN A 47 -9.85 12.30 -12.93
C ASN A 47 -8.59 11.47 -13.17
N ASP A 48 -7.67 11.50 -12.20
CA ASP A 48 -6.48 10.65 -12.16
C ASP A 48 -6.40 9.98 -10.77
N LEU A 49 -5.84 10.67 -9.78
CA LEU A 49 -5.61 10.11 -8.44
C LEU A 49 -6.69 10.49 -7.42
N THR A 50 -7.06 9.53 -6.59
CA THR A 50 -7.74 9.74 -5.31
C THR A 50 -7.01 8.98 -4.22
N GLY A 51 -6.72 9.62 -3.07
CA GLY A 51 -5.95 8.96 -2.02
C GLY A 51 -6.07 9.59 -0.63
N ILE A 52 -5.41 8.92 0.31
CA ILE A 52 -5.21 9.34 1.69
C ILE A 52 -3.73 9.25 2.06
N THR A 53 -3.26 10.20 2.87
CA THR A 53 -1.87 10.27 3.37
C THR A 53 -1.88 10.23 4.89
N TRP A 54 -1.04 9.37 5.47
CA TRP A 54 -0.86 9.27 6.91
C TRP A 54 0.01 10.43 7.42
N THR A 55 -0.48 11.16 8.42
CA THR A 55 0.25 12.27 9.06
C THR A 55 0.78 11.92 10.45
N GLY A 56 0.71 10.65 10.85
CA GLY A 56 1.29 10.19 12.10
C GLY A 56 2.76 9.75 11.96
N PRO A 57 3.33 9.22 13.05
CA PRO A 57 4.66 8.62 13.01
C PRO A 57 4.75 7.46 12.02
N VAL A 58 5.93 7.25 11.45
CA VAL A 58 6.22 6.15 10.53
C VAL A 58 7.50 5.43 10.95
N GLU A 59 7.50 4.12 10.75
CA GLU A 59 8.74 3.32 10.74
C GLU A 59 9.33 3.38 9.33
N ARG A 60 10.67 3.45 9.23
CA ARG A 60 11.35 3.57 7.93
C ARG A 60 12.04 2.28 7.49
N MET A 61 12.30 1.38 8.43
CA MET A 61 12.89 0.06 8.23
C MET A 61 12.40 -0.89 9.31
N SER A 62 12.54 -2.19 9.08
CA SER A 62 12.20 -3.27 10.01
C SER A 62 10.75 -3.19 10.49
N TYR A 63 9.82 -3.10 9.54
CA TYR A 63 8.39 -3.07 9.82
C TYR A 63 7.58 -3.85 8.78
N GLU A 64 6.36 -4.18 9.16
CA GLU A 64 5.33 -4.75 8.30
C GLU A 64 4.12 -3.81 8.26
N ILE A 65 3.59 -3.53 7.07
CA ILE A 65 2.26 -2.95 6.88
C ILE A 65 1.35 -4.05 6.35
N SER A 66 0.15 -4.17 6.93
CA SER A 66 -0.89 -5.03 6.38
C SER A 66 -2.20 -4.27 6.23
N LEU A 67 -2.97 -4.59 5.19
CA LEU A 67 -4.28 -4.02 4.92
C LEU A 67 -5.13 -5.00 4.11
N GLN A 68 -6.41 -4.67 3.94
CA GLN A 68 -7.24 -5.24 2.90
C GLN A 68 -7.61 -4.17 1.89
N ALA A 69 -7.48 -4.49 0.60
CA ALA A 69 -7.81 -3.59 -0.49
C ALA A 69 -8.81 -4.26 -1.44
N MET A 70 -9.71 -3.48 -2.00
CA MET A 70 -10.71 -3.94 -2.96
C MET A 70 -10.81 -2.97 -4.13
N ARG A 71 -10.78 -3.49 -5.34
CA ARG A 71 -11.25 -2.74 -6.52
C ARG A 71 -12.77 -2.76 -6.51
N VAL A 72 -13.39 -1.62 -6.26
CA VAL A 72 -14.86 -1.50 -6.27
C VAL A 72 -15.37 -1.42 -7.70
N ALA A 73 -14.76 -0.54 -8.50
CA ALA A 73 -15.10 -0.31 -9.90
C ALA A 73 -13.91 0.31 -10.64
N GLY A 74 -13.87 0.17 -11.96
CA GLY A 74 -12.76 0.64 -12.80
C GLY A 74 -11.82 -0.50 -13.21
N SER A 75 -10.69 -0.13 -13.80
CA SER A 75 -9.80 -1.06 -14.50
C SER A 75 -8.33 -0.68 -14.38
N ASP A 76 -7.93 0.08 -13.37
CA ASP A 76 -6.53 0.39 -13.08
C ASP A 76 -6.27 0.23 -11.57
N PHE A 77 -5.16 0.76 -11.05
CA PHE A 77 -4.76 0.40 -9.70
C PHE A 77 -5.76 0.91 -8.65
N PHE A 78 -6.20 -0.01 -7.81
CA PHE A 78 -7.10 0.25 -6.69
C PHE A 78 -6.32 0.38 -5.36
N CYS A 79 -5.02 0.12 -5.40
CA CYS A 79 -4.11 0.32 -4.27
C CYS A 79 -2.71 0.60 -4.80
N GLY A 80 -2.32 1.87 -4.79
CA GLY A 80 -0.93 2.32 -4.78
C GLY A 80 -0.55 2.61 -3.34
N LEU A 81 0.09 1.66 -2.66
CA LEU A 81 0.57 1.83 -1.30
C LEU A 81 1.96 2.47 -1.35
N THR A 82 2.05 3.76 -1.05
CA THR A 82 3.32 4.47 -0.85
C THR A 82 3.82 4.23 0.57
N PHE A 83 5.09 3.88 0.73
CA PHE A 83 5.67 3.55 2.03
C PHE A 83 7.15 3.96 2.12
N PRO A 84 7.66 4.22 3.33
CA PRO A 84 9.05 4.62 3.52
C PRO A 84 10.02 3.43 3.43
N VAL A 85 11.19 3.66 2.84
CA VAL A 85 12.31 2.71 2.82
C VAL A 85 13.57 3.52 3.06
N ASP A 86 14.20 3.31 4.22
CA ASP A 86 15.31 4.16 4.69
C ASP A 86 14.93 5.66 4.63
N SER A 87 15.76 6.50 4.00
CA SER A 87 15.56 7.93 3.83
C SER A 87 14.54 8.28 2.72
N ASN A 88 14.17 7.33 1.86
CA ASN A 88 13.27 7.55 0.72
C ASN A 88 11.89 6.87 0.92
N CYS A 89 11.08 6.83 -0.13
CA CYS A 89 9.79 6.15 -0.21
C CYS A 89 9.67 5.49 -1.59
N CYS A 90 8.83 4.47 -1.73
CA CYS A 90 8.37 3.96 -3.03
C CYS A 90 6.93 3.46 -2.92
N SER A 91 6.36 2.96 -4.01
CA SER A 91 4.97 2.47 -4.01
C SER A 91 4.86 1.04 -4.50
N LEU A 92 4.11 0.22 -3.75
CA LEU A 92 3.58 -1.05 -4.24
C LEU A 92 2.30 -0.73 -5.02
N ILE A 93 2.27 -1.10 -6.30
CA ILE A 93 1.11 -0.95 -7.17
C ILE A 93 0.37 -2.28 -7.24
N LEU A 94 -0.95 -2.26 -7.08
CA LEU A 94 -1.83 -3.41 -7.29
C LEU A 94 -2.89 -3.10 -8.35
N GLY A 95 -2.76 -3.77 -9.50
CA GLY A 95 -3.71 -3.67 -10.61
C GLY A 95 -3.49 -2.47 -11.52
N GLY A 96 -2.26 -1.98 -11.67
CA GLY A 96 -1.92 -0.87 -12.56
C GLY A 96 -1.97 -1.24 -14.06
N TRP A 97 -1.71 -0.25 -14.93
CA TRP A 97 -1.57 -0.40 -16.39
C TRP A 97 -2.72 -1.18 -17.03
N GLY A 98 -3.95 -0.67 -16.87
CA GLY A 98 -5.12 -1.36 -17.40
C GLY A 98 -5.55 -2.58 -16.59
N GLY A 99 -5.12 -2.67 -15.32
CA GLY A 99 -5.89 -3.40 -14.33
C GLY A 99 -5.23 -4.65 -13.76
N SER A 100 -3.98 -4.95 -14.16
CA SER A 100 -3.34 -6.24 -13.83
C SER A 100 -1.91 -6.13 -13.33
N VAL A 101 -1.18 -5.06 -13.61
CA VAL A 101 0.22 -4.97 -13.23
C VAL A 101 0.34 -4.77 -11.72
N CYS A 102 1.17 -5.60 -11.10
CA CYS A 102 1.63 -5.47 -9.73
C CYS A 102 3.15 -5.30 -9.73
N GLY A 103 3.67 -4.47 -8.83
CA GLY A 103 5.12 -4.26 -8.74
C GLY A 103 5.49 -3.09 -7.83
N ILE A 104 6.78 -2.95 -7.55
CA ILE A 104 7.34 -1.75 -6.91
C ILE A 104 7.60 -0.72 -7.99
N SER A 105 6.98 0.46 -7.88
CA SER A 105 7.23 1.57 -8.80
C SER A 105 8.48 2.34 -8.40
N SER A 106 9.14 2.96 -9.39
CA SER A 106 10.29 3.84 -9.21
C SER A 106 11.49 3.15 -8.54
N LEU A 107 11.69 1.87 -8.89
CA LEU A 107 12.88 1.10 -8.53
C LEU A 107 13.88 1.20 -9.67
N ASP A 108 15.08 1.70 -9.39
CA ASP A 108 16.11 2.00 -10.38
C ASP A 108 15.59 2.94 -11.50
N ASN A 109 14.69 3.86 -11.14
CA ASN A 109 13.95 4.79 -12.03
C ASN A 109 12.94 4.13 -12.99
N TYR A 110 12.70 2.84 -12.87
CA TYR A 110 11.73 2.13 -13.70
C TYR A 110 10.36 2.06 -13.02
N ASP A 111 9.32 2.19 -13.83
CA ASP A 111 7.94 1.94 -13.41
C ASP A 111 7.73 0.49 -12.97
N ALA A 112 6.67 0.23 -12.19
CA ALA A 112 6.34 -1.13 -11.76
C ALA A 112 6.11 -2.10 -12.93
N SER A 113 5.69 -1.60 -14.10
CA SER A 113 5.56 -2.40 -15.33
C SER A 113 6.90 -2.76 -15.98
N GLU A 114 7.98 -2.07 -15.66
CA GLU A 114 9.23 -2.08 -16.43
C GLU A 114 10.42 -2.67 -15.67
N ASN A 115 10.27 -3.00 -14.39
CA ASN A 115 11.35 -3.57 -13.58
C ASN A 115 11.10 -5.03 -13.17
N GLN A 116 12.12 -5.64 -12.55
CA GLN A 116 12.12 -7.06 -12.20
C GLN A 116 11.02 -7.52 -11.23
N THR A 117 10.29 -6.57 -10.62
CA THR A 117 9.19 -6.89 -9.70
C THR A 117 7.83 -6.98 -10.39
N SER A 118 7.76 -6.66 -11.69
CA SER A 118 6.54 -6.67 -12.49
C SER A 118 5.91 -8.06 -12.53
N GLN A 119 4.64 -8.13 -12.15
CA GLN A 119 3.78 -9.31 -12.27
C GLN A 119 2.44 -8.91 -12.87
N SER A 120 1.80 -9.83 -13.61
CA SER A 120 0.42 -9.65 -14.06
C SER A 120 -0.50 -10.53 -13.23
N ILE A 121 -1.40 -9.89 -12.48
CA ILE A 121 -2.37 -10.55 -11.60
C ILE A 121 -3.76 -10.06 -11.96
N LYS A 122 -4.69 -10.98 -12.17
CA LYS A 122 -6.10 -10.63 -12.40
C LYS A 122 -6.75 -10.28 -11.06
N PHE A 123 -7.43 -9.13 -11.03
CA PHE A 123 -8.30 -8.74 -9.92
C PHE A 123 -9.75 -8.74 -10.36
N ASP A 124 -10.62 -9.39 -9.61
CA ASP A 124 -12.06 -9.25 -9.75
C ASP A 124 -12.58 -8.10 -8.86
N ASN A 125 -13.53 -7.33 -9.39
CA ASN A 125 -14.16 -6.23 -8.67
C ASN A 125 -15.06 -6.75 -7.56
N GLY A 126 -15.12 -6.03 -6.44
CA GLY A 126 -15.92 -6.41 -5.27
C GLY A 126 -15.28 -7.49 -4.39
N LEU A 127 -14.06 -7.93 -4.70
CA LEU A 127 -13.30 -8.85 -3.86
C LEU A 127 -12.27 -8.11 -3.01
N TRP A 128 -12.18 -8.51 -1.75
CA TRP A 128 -11.16 -8.06 -0.82
C TRP A 128 -9.92 -8.92 -0.93
N TYR A 129 -8.77 -8.29 -1.18
CA TYR A 129 -7.45 -8.92 -1.20
C TYR A 129 -6.69 -8.52 0.06
N HIS A 130 -6.05 -9.48 0.71
CA HIS A 130 -5.17 -9.18 1.83
C HIS A 130 -3.78 -8.80 1.30
N VAL A 131 -3.29 -7.63 1.72
CA VAL A 131 -1.97 -7.14 1.34
C VAL A 131 -1.10 -7.14 2.57
N ARG A 132 0.09 -7.73 2.44
CA ARG A 132 1.14 -7.67 3.47
C ARG A 132 2.43 -7.22 2.82
N LEU A 133 3.03 -6.16 3.36
CA LEU A 133 4.26 -5.55 2.88
C LEU A 133 5.27 -5.55 4.02
N LEU A 134 6.46 -6.09 3.78
CA LEU A 134 7.56 -6.15 4.72
C LEU A 134 8.73 -5.34 4.19
N VAL A 135 9.26 -4.45 5.03
CA VAL A 135 10.43 -3.63 4.73
C VAL A 135 11.50 -3.93 5.78
N THR A 136 12.61 -4.49 5.33
CA THR A 136 13.78 -4.81 6.14
C THR A 136 15.04 -4.19 5.54
N PRO A 137 16.14 -4.05 6.30
CA PRO A 137 17.40 -3.61 5.74
C PRO A 137 17.78 -4.43 4.48
N GLY A 138 17.92 -3.75 3.34
CA GLY A 138 18.34 -4.36 2.08
C GLY A 138 17.27 -5.20 1.35
N ARG A 139 16.00 -5.24 1.79
CA ARG A 139 14.96 -6.02 1.12
C ARG A 139 13.54 -5.46 1.29
N ILE A 140 12.75 -5.56 0.23
CA ILE A 140 11.29 -5.36 0.24
C ILE A 140 10.63 -6.67 -0.18
N GLU A 141 9.62 -7.09 0.58
CA GLU A 141 8.79 -8.24 0.24
C GLU A 141 7.31 -7.88 0.35
N ALA A 142 6.48 -8.46 -0.51
CA ALA A 142 5.04 -8.27 -0.44
C ALA A 142 4.29 -9.55 -0.80
N TRP A 143 3.15 -9.73 -0.16
CA TRP A 143 2.23 -10.83 -0.38
C TRP A 143 0.85 -10.29 -0.72
N LEU A 144 0.20 -10.97 -1.66
CA LEU A 144 -1.21 -10.84 -1.96
C LEU A 144 -1.88 -12.15 -1.55
N ASP A 145 -2.76 -12.06 -0.56
CA ASP A 145 -3.32 -13.19 0.17
C ASP A 145 -2.22 -14.11 0.71
N LYS A 146 -2.02 -15.27 0.09
CA LYS A 146 -0.99 -16.26 0.48
C LYS A 146 0.23 -16.23 -0.43
N GLU A 147 0.14 -15.59 -1.58
CA GLU A 147 1.17 -15.63 -2.61
C GLU A 147 2.16 -14.48 -2.43
N LYS A 148 3.45 -14.79 -2.46
CA LYS A 148 4.51 -13.76 -2.45
C LYS A 148 4.61 -13.17 -3.85
N ILE A 149 4.28 -11.90 -3.99
CA ILE A 149 4.28 -11.18 -5.27
C ILE A 149 5.50 -10.26 -5.44
N ILE A 150 6.16 -9.88 -4.34
CA ILE A 150 7.39 -9.09 -4.38
C ILE A 150 8.44 -9.74 -3.49
N ASN A 151 9.66 -9.85 -4.01
CA ASN A 151 10.86 -10.16 -3.25
C ASN A 151 12.05 -9.51 -3.96
N VAL A 152 12.49 -8.37 -3.47
CA VAL A 152 13.53 -7.59 -4.14
C VAL A 152 14.57 -7.07 -3.15
N GLU A 153 15.83 -7.22 -3.53
CA GLU A 153 16.96 -6.64 -2.80
C GLU A 153 17.08 -5.16 -3.11
N THR A 154 17.27 -4.34 -2.08
CA THR A 154 17.32 -2.88 -2.19
C THR A 154 18.70 -2.29 -1.94
N ALA A 155 19.66 -3.10 -1.49
CA ALA A 155 21.03 -2.63 -1.26
C ALA A 155 21.65 -2.11 -2.57
N GLY A 156 22.11 -0.86 -2.57
CA GLY A 156 22.74 -0.23 -3.72
C GLY A 156 21.78 0.14 -4.87
N ARG A 157 20.47 0.01 -4.68
CA ARG A 157 19.45 0.39 -5.68
C ARG A 157 18.87 1.77 -5.43
N THR A 158 18.40 2.40 -6.49
CA THR A 158 17.68 3.68 -6.38
C THR A 158 16.22 3.40 -6.06
N ILE A 159 15.73 4.00 -4.99
CA ILE A 159 14.33 3.94 -4.57
C ILE A 159 13.81 5.36 -4.59
N ASP A 160 12.66 5.58 -5.23
CA ASP A 160 11.95 6.86 -5.15
C ASP A 160 10.45 6.68 -5.33
N THR A 161 9.71 7.78 -5.32
CA THR A 161 8.33 7.85 -5.77
C THR A 161 8.25 8.53 -7.14
N ARG A 162 7.17 8.26 -7.88
CA ARG A 162 6.81 9.10 -9.01
C ARG A 162 6.25 10.43 -8.51
N ILE A 163 6.50 11.50 -9.26
CA ILE A 163 6.03 12.84 -8.93
C ILE A 163 4.51 12.91 -8.77
N GLU A 164 3.76 12.12 -9.55
CA GLU A 164 2.30 12.10 -9.47
C GLU A 164 1.81 11.62 -8.09
N VAL A 165 2.58 10.76 -7.40
CA VAL A 165 2.20 10.20 -6.09
C VAL A 165 2.99 10.79 -4.92
N ASP A 166 3.82 11.82 -5.13
CA ASP A 166 4.67 12.42 -4.08
C ASP A 166 3.87 12.92 -2.87
N LEU A 167 2.64 13.39 -3.09
CA LEU A 167 1.73 13.83 -2.02
C LEU A 167 1.29 12.68 -1.08
N SER A 168 1.57 11.43 -1.45
CA SER A 168 1.35 10.23 -0.63
C SER A 168 2.48 9.95 0.36
N ARG A 169 3.60 10.69 0.30
CA ARG A 169 4.74 10.48 1.21
C ARG A 169 4.41 10.98 2.63
N PRO A 170 4.95 10.35 3.69
CA PRO A 170 5.81 9.16 3.64
C PRO A 170 5.04 7.84 3.56
N LEU A 171 3.77 7.82 3.96
CA LEU A 171 2.90 6.66 3.92
C LEU A 171 1.53 7.11 3.39
N GLY A 172 1.08 6.50 2.31
CA GLY A 172 -0.16 6.89 1.64
C GLY A 172 -0.75 5.76 0.83
N ILE A 173 -2.04 5.84 0.56
CA ILE A 173 -2.75 4.90 -0.30
C ILE A 173 -3.54 5.69 -1.33
N ALA A 174 -3.30 5.40 -2.60
CA ALA A 174 -3.98 6.04 -3.70
C ALA A 174 -4.60 5.03 -4.67
N THR A 175 -5.48 5.54 -5.53
CA THR A 175 -6.12 4.85 -6.65
C THR A 175 -5.90 5.66 -7.91
N TRP A 176 -5.86 5.03 -9.08
CA TRP A 176 -5.81 5.72 -10.37
C TRP A 176 -7.01 5.35 -11.21
N LYS A 177 -7.83 6.33 -11.60
CA LYS A 177 -9.01 6.13 -12.49
C LYS A 177 -9.88 4.92 -12.11
N THR A 178 -9.96 4.66 -10.80
CA THR A 178 -10.54 3.44 -10.23
C THR A 178 -11.10 3.78 -8.87
N THR A 179 -12.26 3.22 -8.52
CA THR A 179 -12.77 3.29 -7.15
C THR A 179 -12.15 2.16 -6.33
N GLY A 180 -11.43 2.52 -5.28
CA GLY A 180 -10.83 1.58 -4.33
C GLY A 180 -11.50 1.65 -2.97
N ALA A 181 -11.42 0.57 -2.20
CA ALA A 181 -11.78 0.56 -0.79
C ALA A 181 -10.67 -0.11 0.02
N ILE A 182 -10.34 0.47 1.19
CA ILE A 182 -9.27 0.00 2.06
C ILE A 182 -9.78 -0.15 3.49
N ARG A 183 -9.37 -1.23 4.18
CA ARG A 183 -9.68 -1.44 5.61
C ARG A 183 -8.59 -2.23 6.32
N TYR A 184 -8.72 -2.33 7.64
CA TYR A 184 -7.82 -3.10 8.51
C TYR A 184 -6.33 -2.75 8.32
N ILE A 185 -6.02 -1.46 8.20
CA ILE A 185 -4.65 -0.98 8.04
C ILE A 185 -3.92 -1.09 9.36
N LYS A 186 -2.84 -1.86 9.40
CA LYS A 186 -2.03 -2.14 10.58
C LYS A 186 -0.56 -1.99 10.27
N LEU A 187 0.20 -1.54 11.26
CA LEU A 187 1.65 -1.50 11.22
C LEU A 187 2.22 -2.31 12.38
N ARG A 188 3.23 -3.12 12.10
CA ARG A 188 3.94 -3.91 13.12
C ARG A 188 5.44 -3.65 13.01
N LYS A 189 6.06 -3.28 14.12
CA LYS A 189 7.54 -3.23 14.20
C LYS A 189 8.10 -4.64 14.30
N LEU A 190 9.11 -4.94 13.49
CA LEU A 190 9.84 -6.19 13.55
C LEU A 190 10.89 -6.12 14.66
N ARG A 191 11.09 -7.25 15.34
CA ARG A 191 12.22 -7.43 16.26
C ARG A 191 13.38 -8.08 15.51
N SER A 192 14.57 -8.01 16.08
CA SER A 192 15.79 -8.61 15.51
C SER A 192 15.71 -10.14 15.31
N SER A 193 14.66 -10.80 15.81
CA SER A 193 14.42 -12.24 15.76
C SER A 193 13.24 -12.67 14.87
N ASP A 194 12.59 -11.72 14.19
CA ASP A 194 11.53 -11.99 13.20
C ASP A 194 12.14 -12.26 11.81
#